data_AF-A0A3A0A6E2-F1
#
_entry.id   AF-A0A3A0A6E2-F1
#
_cell.length_a   1.000
_cell.length_b   1.000
_cell.length_c   1.000
_cell.angle_alpha   90.00
_cell.angle_beta   90.00
_cell.angle_gamma   90.00
#
_symmetry.space_group_name_H-M   'P 1'
#
loop_
_entity.id
_entity.type
_entity.pdbx_description
1 polymer ?
#
loop_
_entity_poly.entity_id
_entity_poly.type
_entity_poly.pdbx_seq_one_letter_code
_entity_poly.pdbx_strand_id
1 'polypeptide(L)' 'MKTIRMITLAAGPQGVLQPGKVYQVDDTLAAALIAGRNAILAPKGASVEVAAVEPPERAVVQRPPRRQAKG' A
#
# COMPACT_ATOMS: atom_id res chain seq x y z
N MET A 1 -11.87 0.90 -12.46
CA MET A 1 -11.28 0.81 -11.11
C MET A 1 -12.41 0.95 -10.11
N LYS A 2 -12.51 0.05 -9.13
CA LYS A 2 -13.53 0.04 -8.07
C LYS A 2 -12.89 0.04 -6.69
N THR A 3 -13.58 0.67 -5.76
CA THR A 3 -13.20 0.67 -4.35
C THR A 3 -13.98 -0.40 -3.62
N ILE A 4 -13.27 -1.33 -2.98
CA ILE A 4 -13.87 -2.43 -2.23
C ILE A 4 -13.38 -2.40 -0.78
N ARG A 5 -14.24 -2.83 0.15
CA ARG A 5 -13.87 -3.12 1.53
C ARG A 5 -13.78 -4.64 1.70
N MET A 6 -12.65 -5.12 2.17
CA MET A 6 -12.45 -6.54 2.44
C MET A 6 -13.24 -6.97 3.67
N ILE A 7 -13.86 -8.14 3.59
CA ILE A 7 -14.51 -8.83 4.71
C ILE A 7 -13.58 -9.90 5.27
N THR A 8 -12.87 -10.60 4.39
CA THR A 8 -11.95 -11.69 4.74
C THR A 8 -10.53 -11.37 4.27
N LEU A 9 -9.56 -12.12 4.80
CA LEU A 9 -8.19 -12.06 4.31
C LEU A 9 -8.10 -12.78 2.96
N ALA A 10 -7.56 -12.11 1.95
CA ALA A 10 -7.36 -12.70 0.62
C ALA A 10 -6.01 -12.30 0.03
N ALA A 11 -5.45 -13.16 -0.83
CA ALA A 11 -4.30 -12.80 -1.64
C ALA A 11 -4.77 -12.04 -2.89
N GLY A 12 -4.20 -10.86 -3.12
CA GLY A 12 -4.38 -10.05 -4.32
C GLY A 12 -3.07 -9.92 -5.11
N PRO A 13 -3.12 -9.39 -6.34
CA PRO A 13 -1.94 -9.21 -7.19
C PRO A 13 -0.90 -8.24 -6.62
N GLN A 14 -1.30 -7.34 -5.71
CA GLN A 14 -0.39 -6.40 -5.04
C GLN A 14 0.04 -6.88 -3.63
N GLY A 15 -0.33 -8.09 -3.24
CA GLY A 15 -0.05 -8.65 -1.91
C GLY A 15 -1.31 -9.02 -1.15
N VAL A 16 -1.20 -9.12 0.18
CA VAL A 16 -2.31 -9.58 1.04
C VAL A 16 -3.29 -8.43 1.29
N LEU A 17 -4.56 -8.68 0.95
CA LEU A 17 -5.69 -7.81 1.23
C LEU A 17 -6.24 -8.17 2.61
N GLN A 18 -6.06 -7.26 3.57
CA GLN A 18 -6.45 -7.48 4.95
C GLN A 18 -7.95 -7.20 5.15
N PRO A 19 -8.65 -7.99 5.98
CA PRO A 19 -10.04 -7.77 6.29
C PRO A 19 -10.26 -6.41 6.97
N GLY A 20 -11.39 -5.76 6.68
CA GLY A 20 -11.76 -4.46 7.23
C GLY A 20 -11.21 -3.26 6.47
N LYS A 21 -10.12 -3.43 5.72
CA LYS A 21 -9.47 -2.36 4.93
C LYS A 21 -10.13 -2.12 3.58
N VAL A 22 -9.91 -0.92 3.06
CA VAL A 22 -10.46 -0.45 1.78
C VAL A 22 -9.35 -0.37 0.75
N TYR A 23 -9.58 -0.99 -0.41
CA TYR A 23 -8.61 -1.07 -1.51
C TYR A 23 -9.23 -0.58 -2.81
N GLN A 24 -8.41 0.03 -3.66
CA GLN A 24 -8.77 0.37 -5.02
C GLN A 24 -8.18 -0.69 -5.96
N VAL A 25 -9.05 -1.44 -6.63
CA VAL A 25 -8.69 -2.56 -7.49
C VAL A 25 -9.33 -2.42 -8.87
N ASP A 26 -8.90 -3.22 -9.84
CA ASP A 26 -9.56 -3.32 -11.13
C ASP A 26 -10.96 -3.94 -11.01
N ASP A 27 -11.81 -3.68 -12.02
CA ASP A 27 -13.21 -4.11 -12.00
C ASP A 27 -13.37 -5.63 -11.99
N THR A 28 -12.47 -6.35 -12.66
CA THR A 28 -12.49 -7.81 -12.77
C THR A 28 -12.18 -8.45 -11.42
N LEU A 29 -11.13 -7.98 -10.74
CA LEU A 29 -10.75 -8.43 -9.40
C LEU A 29 -11.82 -8.07 -8.36
N ALA A 30 -12.37 -6.85 -8.42
CA ALA A 30 -13.49 -6.46 -7.56
C ALA A 30 -14.68 -7.42 -7.72
N ALA A 31 -15.06 -7.75 -8.96
CA ALA A 31 -16.15 -8.68 -9.23
C ALA A 31 -15.86 -10.08 -8.67
N ALA A 32 -14.63 -10.60 -8.85
CA ALA A 32 -14.23 -11.90 -8.33
C ALA A 32 -14.27 -11.95 -6.79
N LEU A 33 -13.76 -10.92 -6.11
CA LEU A 33 -13.74 -10.85 -4.65
C LEU A 33 -15.15 -10.70 -4.05
N ILE A 34 -16.02 -9.92 -4.70
CA ILE A 34 -17.41 -9.76 -4.27
C ILE A 34 -18.21 -11.05 -4.51
N ALA A 35 -18.05 -11.68 -5.68
CA ALA A 35 -18.71 -12.95 -6.00
C ALA A 35 -18.28 -14.07 -5.03
N GLY A 36 -17.00 -14.11 -4.66
CA GLY A 36 -16.46 -15.01 -3.65
C GLY A 36 -16.78 -14.63 -2.20
N ARG A 37 -17.59 -13.58 -1.97
CA ARG A 37 -17.94 -13.06 -0.63
C ARG A 37 -16.75 -12.65 0.24
N ASN A 38 -15.61 -12.34 -0.37
CA ASN A 38 -14.41 -11.88 0.31
C ASN A 38 -14.38 -10.36 0.51
N ALA A 39 -15.18 -9.61 -0.27
CA ALA A 39 -15.25 -8.16 -0.21
C ALA A 39 -16.65 -7.64 -0.53
N ILE A 40 -16.88 -6.36 -0.23
CA ILE A 40 -18.08 -5.59 -0.60
C ILE A 40 -17.67 -4.28 -1.28
N LEU A 41 -18.59 -3.67 -2.03
CA LEU A 41 -18.40 -2.31 -2.52
C LEU A 41 -18.25 -1.34 -1.34
N ALA A 42 -17.20 -0.54 -1.37
CA ALA A 42 -17.00 0.50 -0.37
C ALA A 42 -17.99 1.66 -0.60
N PRO A 43 -18.46 2.31 0.47
CA PRO A 43 -19.28 3.52 0.33
C PRO A 43 -18.49 4.62 -0.38
N LYS A 44 -19.21 5.45 -1.16
CA LYS A 44 -18.62 6.55 -1.93
C LYS A 44 -17.92 7.52 -0.96
N GLY A 45 -16.60 7.69 -1.11
CA GLY A 45 -15.77 8.52 -0.23
C GLY A 45 -14.99 7.76 0.85
N ALA A 46 -15.03 6.43 0.86
CA ALA A 46 -14.15 5.64 1.74
C ALA A 46 -12.67 5.88 1.39
N SER A 47 -11.88 6.33 2.37
CA SER A 47 -10.44 6.52 2.21
C SER A 47 -9.77 5.17 1.97
N VAL A 48 -9.07 5.05 0.84
CA VAL A 48 -8.23 3.90 0.53
C VAL A 48 -7.01 3.99 1.45
N GLU A 49 -6.85 3.04 2.37
CA GLU A 49 -5.62 2.91 3.17
C GLU A 49 -4.53 2.33 2.26
N VAL A 50 -3.99 3.16 1.38
CA VAL A 50 -2.67 2.91 0.81
C VAL A 50 -1.70 3.22 1.94
N ALA A 51 -1.06 2.19 2.50
CA ALA A 51 0.12 2.39 3.33
C ALA A 51 1.19 3.01 2.42
N ALA A 52 1.23 4.34 2.34
CA ALA A 52 2.32 5.06 1.74
C ALA A 52 3.55 4.76 2.60
N VAL A 53 4.32 3.76 2.18
CA VAL A 53 5.64 3.54 2.75
C VAL A 53 6.48 4.70 2.25
N GLU A 54 6.62 5.74 3.07
CA GLU A 54 7.60 6.78 2.82
C GLU A 54 8.98 6.09 2.74
N PRO A 55 9.72 6.20 1.63
CA PRO A 55 11.07 5.65 1.57
C PRO A 55 11.88 6.32 2.69
N PRO A 56 12.62 5.56 3.51
CA PRO A 56 13.45 6.19 4.54
C PRO A 56 14.43 7.14 3.87
N GLU A 57 14.41 8.42 4.24
CA GLU A 57 15.41 9.40 3.81
C GLU A 57 16.78 8.87 4.22
N ARG A 58 17.60 8.54 3.22
CA ARG A 58 18.95 8.06 3.42
C ARG A 58 19.79 9.26 3.84
N ALA A 59 19.99 9.45 5.14
CA ALA A 59 20.92 10.44 5.66
C ALA A 59 22.35 10.11 5.15
N VAL A 60 22.79 10.82 4.11
CA VAL A 60 24.15 10.72 3.60
C VAL A 60 25.07 11.40 4.60
N VAL A 61 25.72 10.60 5.46
CA VAL A 61 26.77 11.11 6.35
C VAL A 61 27.93 11.59 5.47
N GLN A 62 28.03 12.90 5.27
CA GLN A 62 29.18 13.50 4.59
C GLN A 62 30.42 13.31 5.49
N ARG A 63 31.40 12.55 5.01
CA ARG A 63 32.71 12.43 5.68
C ARG A 63 33.35 13.82 5.78
N PRO A 64 33.90 14.22 6.95
CA PRO A 64 34.62 15.47 7.06
C PRO A 64 35.88 15.43 6.18
N PRO A 65 36.27 16.56 5.56
CA PRO A 65 37.47 16.63 4.73
C PRO A 65 38.71 16.32 5.58
N ARG A 66 39.53 15.37 5.10
CA ARG A 66 40.86 15.08 5.64
C ARG A 66 41.67 16.37 5.62
N ARG A 67 41.93 16.92 6.81
CA ARG A 67 42.82 18.07 7.01
C ARG A 67 44.20 17.67 6.47
N GLN A 68 44.66 18.34 5.42
CA GLN A 68 46.03 18.23 4.94
C GLN A 68 46.97 18.59 6.09
N ALA A 69 47.73 17.61 6.58
CA ALA A 69 48.86 17.87 7.46
C ALA A 69 50.05 18.20 6.56
N LYS A 70 50.42 19.48 6.56
CA LYS A 70 51.67 20.01 6.03
C LYS A 70 52.72 19.81 7.13
N GLY A 71 53.80 19.09 6.83
CA GLY A 71 54.93 18.85 7.72
C GLY A 71 56.04 18.17 6.95
#